data_AF-W1VIQ1-F1
#
_entry.id   AF-W1VIQ1-F1
#
_cell.length_a   1.000
_cell.length_b   1.000
_cell.length_c   1.000
_cell.angle_alpha   90.00
_cell.angle_beta   90.00
_cell.angle_gamma   90.00
#
_symmetry.space_group_name_H-M   'P 1'
#
loop_
_entity.id
_entity.type
_entity.pdbx_description
1 polymer ?
#
loop_
_entity_poly.entity_id
_entity_poly.type
_entity_poly.pdbx_seq_one_letter_code
_entity_poly.pdbx_strand_id
1 'polypeptide(L)'
;GGRPTSPPLSFGLVSSPDGSVGLTDGLLQRGERGSEIPLGLIGRLDSRLVEAHPQLDGYLALTTQDEFGAPRLIGDDVALLLTGQLAVVQRTSASVGGWVTAYTGVQTWPVIDRLWGQVASARDGSAPLGVSFSPSGDAAPSFALWAPTAVHVDLLTWPAPVRTGSVPLAAGDPVRLEARRCQDGRWEVTSRRTAEAGVRAGCQYLWEVRVYVPATGKVETNFVTDPYSRALTVDSRRSVAVDLGCKELKPSAWCENLNPTVAVDAARAIYELHLRDFSAADPTVPPELRGTYEAFTIDSAGTRHLRELAQAGIDTVHLLPVFDFSTVPEDRRRQRVPQVPEGTSAASRRPQA
;
A
#
# COMPACT_ATOMS: atom_id res chain seq x y z
N GLY A 1 1.61 40.90 40.08
CA GLY A 1 1.40 39.80 39.12
C GLY A 1 2.67 39.00 39.05
N GLY A 2 2.70 37.84 39.72
CA GLY A 2 3.83 36.91 39.58
C GLY A 2 3.73 36.21 38.24
N ARG A 3 4.86 36.11 37.51
CA ARG A 3 4.96 35.19 36.36
C ARG A 3 4.45 33.81 36.82
N PRO A 4 3.59 33.12 36.06
CA PRO A 4 3.29 31.73 36.37
C PRO A 4 4.62 30.97 36.44
N THR A 5 4.86 30.29 37.56
CA THR A 5 5.98 29.36 37.71
C THR A 5 5.95 28.41 36.52
N SER A 6 7.04 28.32 35.77
CA SER A 6 7.16 27.37 34.66
C SER A 6 6.62 26.01 35.11
N PRO A 7 5.81 25.33 34.29
CA PRO A 7 5.29 24.02 34.67
C PRO A 7 6.44 23.11 35.11
N PRO A 8 6.23 22.19 36.05
CA PRO A 8 7.31 21.32 36.56
C PRO A 8 7.83 20.33 35.50
N LEU A 9 7.37 20.46 34.25
CA LEU A 9 7.69 19.62 33.12
C LEU A 9 8.14 20.46 31.92
N SER A 10 9.07 19.92 31.16
CA SER A 10 9.46 20.39 29.83
C SER A 10 9.31 19.28 28.80
N PHE A 11 9.04 19.67 27.55
CA PHE A 11 8.83 18.75 26.44
C PHE A 11 9.81 19.07 25.32
N GLY A 12 10.27 18.03 24.61
CA GLY A 12 11.11 18.17 23.43
C GLY A 12 10.67 17.23 22.33
N LEU A 13 10.70 17.70 21.08
CA LEU A 13 10.62 16.88 19.89
C LEU A 13 12.04 16.48 19.51
N VAL A 14 12.34 15.19 19.62
CA VAL A 14 13.63 14.63 19.23
C VAL A 14 13.49 14.06 17.83
N SER A 15 14.49 14.32 17.00
CA SER A 15 14.57 13.75 15.66
C SER A 15 15.92 13.12 15.39
N SER A 16 15.94 12.07 14.57
CA SER A 16 17.18 11.47 14.09
C SER A 16 17.02 10.91 12.67
N PRO A 17 17.82 11.39 11.69
CA PRO A 17 17.76 10.90 10.32
C PRO A 17 18.13 9.41 10.15
N ASP A 18 18.86 8.82 11.10
CA ASP A 18 19.37 7.45 11.01
C ASP A 18 18.75 6.48 12.02
N GLY A 19 17.83 6.94 12.87
CA GLY A 19 17.15 6.10 13.86
C GLY A 19 17.96 5.86 15.14
N SER A 20 18.96 6.71 15.41
CA SER A 20 19.87 6.56 16.55
C SER A 20 19.34 7.06 17.89
N VAL A 21 18.12 7.64 17.95
CA VAL A 21 17.58 8.17 19.21
C VAL A 21 17.03 7.04 20.08
N GLY A 22 17.43 7.04 21.34
CA GLY A 22 16.95 6.10 22.34
C GLY A 22 17.25 6.57 23.76
N LEU A 23 16.81 5.77 24.73
CA LEU A 23 17.16 5.96 26.14
C LEU A 23 18.17 4.88 26.56
N THR A 24 19.25 5.31 27.21
CA THR A 24 20.23 4.42 27.84
C THR A 24 20.45 4.93 29.26
N ASP A 25 20.19 4.09 30.25
CA ASP A 25 20.30 4.44 31.68
C ASP A 25 19.54 5.71 32.07
N GLY A 26 18.35 5.91 31.48
CA GLY A 26 17.51 7.10 31.73
C GLY A 26 17.99 8.38 31.05
N LEU A 27 19.09 8.33 30.29
CA LEU A 27 19.62 9.44 29.52
C LEU A 27 19.22 9.33 28.06
N LEU A 28 18.79 10.45 27.48
CA LEU A 28 18.49 10.56 26.06
C LEU A 28 19.78 10.52 25.25
N GLN A 29 19.94 9.46 24.46
CA GLN A 29 20.96 9.35 23.42
C GLN A 29 20.34 9.81 22.11
N ARG A 30 21.00 10.74 21.40
CA ARG A 30 20.49 11.31 20.15
C ARG A 30 21.28 10.88 18.91
N GLY A 31 22.46 10.31 19.09
CA GLY A 31 23.43 10.12 18.01
C GLY A 31 24.00 11.45 17.50
N GLU A 32 24.97 11.37 16.58
CA GLU A 32 25.67 12.55 16.05
C GLU A 32 24.76 13.46 15.20
N ARG A 33 23.78 12.86 14.52
CA ARG A 33 22.87 13.55 13.61
C ARG A 33 21.50 13.85 14.24
N GLY A 34 21.31 13.50 15.51
CA GLY A 34 20.07 13.78 16.20
C GLY A 34 19.98 15.22 16.68
N SER A 35 18.76 15.74 16.71
CA SER A 35 18.46 17.08 17.22
C SER A 35 17.28 17.04 18.17
N GLU A 36 17.16 18.06 19.02
CA GLU A 36 16.04 18.24 19.91
C GLU A 36 15.50 19.66 19.77
N ILE A 37 14.20 19.77 19.52
CA ILE A 37 13.48 21.03 19.36
C ILE A 37 12.59 21.20 20.60
N PRO A 38 12.74 22.29 21.38
CA PRO A 38 11.87 22.55 22.53
C PRO A 38 10.41 22.66 22.12
N LEU A 39 9.52 22.03 22.89
CA LEU A 39 8.06 22.11 22.71
C LEU A 39 7.43 22.93 23.84
N GLY A 40 6.59 23.90 23.48
CA GLY A 40 5.76 24.67 24.41
C GLY A 40 4.42 23.97 24.67
N LEU A 41 3.95 23.99 25.91
CA LEU A 41 2.60 23.51 26.27
C LEU A 41 1.57 24.63 26.04
N ILE A 42 0.58 24.38 25.17
CA ILE A 42 -0.49 25.35 24.85
C ILE A 42 -1.86 24.92 25.39
N GLY A 43 -1.92 23.84 26.16
CA GLY A 43 -3.13 23.37 26.83
C GLY A 43 -3.79 22.20 26.09
N ARG A 44 -5.01 22.40 25.60
CA ARG A 44 -5.81 21.37 24.90
C ARG A 44 -5.68 21.51 23.39
N LEU A 45 -5.93 20.42 22.67
CA LEU A 45 -6.02 20.42 21.21
C LEU A 45 -7.16 21.32 20.71
N ASP A 46 -7.00 21.86 19.51
CA ASP A 46 -8.02 22.65 18.81
C ASP A 46 -9.31 21.83 18.63
N SER A 47 -10.47 22.46 18.84
CA SER A 47 -11.75 21.76 18.82
C SER A 47 -12.09 21.18 17.45
N ARG A 48 -11.68 21.82 16.35
CA ARG A 48 -11.90 21.27 14.99
C ARG A 48 -11.03 20.05 14.74
N LEU A 49 -9.81 20.04 15.29
CA LEU A 49 -8.95 18.86 15.22
C LEU A 49 -9.56 17.68 15.99
N VAL A 50 -10.10 17.93 17.19
CA VAL A 50 -10.79 16.91 17.99
C VAL A 50 -12.09 16.44 17.31
N GLU A 51 -12.83 17.33 16.66
CA GLU A 51 -14.03 16.94 15.89
C GLU A 51 -13.68 16.00 14.72
N ALA A 52 -12.60 16.30 13.98
CA ALA A 52 -12.11 15.45 12.90
C ALA A 52 -11.49 14.13 13.42
N HIS A 53 -10.92 14.15 14.62
CA HIS A 53 -10.24 13.01 15.25
C HIS A 53 -10.66 12.85 16.73
N PRO A 54 -11.88 12.37 17.00
CA PRO A 54 -12.44 12.30 18.36
C PRO A 54 -11.61 11.47 19.33
N GLN A 55 -10.86 10.49 18.81
CA GLN A 55 -9.93 9.67 19.58
C GLN A 55 -8.79 10.45 20.25
N LEU A 56 -8.59 11.73 19.89
CA LEU A 56 -7.57 12.60 20.46
C LEU A 56 -8.08 13.49 21.61
N ASP A 57 -9.36 13.41 21.99
CA ASP A 57 -9.86 14.22 23.12
C ASP A 57 -9.09 13.91 24.42
N GLY A 58 -8.87 14.94 25.22
CA GLY A 58 -8.08 14.86 26.46
C GLY A 58 -6.56 14.91 26.29
N TYR A 59 -6.04 14.88 25.06
CA TYR A 59 -4.60 15.01 24.82
C TYR A 59 -4.11 16.45 25.04
N LEU A 60 -2.84 16.58 25.48
CA LEU A 60 -2.16 17.87 25.58
C LEU A 60 -1.73 18.37 24.20
N ALA A 61 -1.91 19.66 23.98
CA ALA A 61 -1.41 20.35 22.80
C ALA A 61 -0.01 20.91 23.08
N LEU A 62 0.95 20.49 22.27
CA LEU A 62 2.32 20.96 22.27
C LEU A 62 2.60 21.72 20.97
N THR A 63 3.37 22.81 21.04
CA THR A 63 3.75 23.64 19.90
C THR A 63 5.25 23.69 19.71
N THR A 64 5.70 23.76 18.46
CA THR A 64 7.08 24.07 18.09
C THR A 64 7.33 25.58 17.99
N GLN A 65 6.35 26.44 18.31
CA GLN A 65 6.57 27.88 18.37
C GLN A 65 7.46 28.25 19.57
N ASP A 66 8.20 29.35 19.45
CA ASP A 66 8.92 29.94 20.56
C ASP A 66 8.00 30.73 21.49
N GLU A 67 8.59 31.31 22.56
CA GLU A 67 7.85 32.08 23.57
C GLU A 67 7.25 33.38 23.03
N PHE A 68 7.65 33.82 21.83
CA PHE A 68 7.12 34.98 21.13
C PHE A 68 6.11 34.58 20.03
N GLY A 69 5.81 33.29 19.87
CA GLY A 69 4.91 32.76 18.87
C GLY A 69 5.53 32.57 17.49
N ALA A 70 6.84 32.77 17.33
CA ALA A 70 7.52 32.54 16.06
C ALA A 70 7.76 31.02 15.84
N PRO A 71 7.62 30.51 14.61
CA PRO A 71 7.81 29.09 14.33
C PRO A 71 9.29 28.69 14.45
N ARG A 72 9.60 27.63 15.19
CA ARG A 72 10.96 27.03 15.19
C ARG A 72 11.21 26.13 13.98
N LEU A 73 10.15 25.71 13.29
CA LEU A 73 10.20 24.85 12.11
C LEU A 73 9.38 25.49 10.99
N ILE A 74 9.94 25.54 9.79
CA ILE A 74 9.20 25.86 8.56
C ILE A 74 8.77 24.58 7.83
N GLY A 75 7.98 24.71 6.76
CA GLY A 75 7.41 23.56 6.05
C GLY A 75 8.47 22.55 5.56
N ASP A 76 9.58 23.03 5.01
CA ASP A 76 10.68 22.18 4.54
C ASP A 76 11.38 21.44 5.68
N ASP A 77 11.50 22.06 6.86
CA ASP A 77 12.05 21.39 8.05
C ASP A 77 11.14 20.22 8.46
N VAL A 78 9.82 20.45 8.53
CA VAL A 78 8.85 19.41 8.89
C VAL A 78 8.92 18.26 7.87
N ALA A 79 8.98 18.57 6.57
CA ALA A 79 9.11 17.57 5.52
C ALA A 79 10.40 16.74 5.66
N LEU A 80 11.52 17.36 6.03
CA LEU A 80 12.79 16.67 6.27
C LEU A 80 12.73 15.78 7.51
N LEU A 81 12.18 16.29 8.61
CA LEU A 81 12.02 15.57 9.87
C LEU A 81 11.20 14.28 9.72
N LEU A 82 10.20 14.29 8.84
CA LEU A 82 9.35 13.13 8.55
C LEU A 82 10.07 11.99 7.81
N THR A 83 11.31 12.19 7.35
CA THR A 83 12.10 11.14 6.69
C THR A 83 12.91 10.28 7.66
N GLY A 84 12.95 10.65 8.94
CA GLY A 84 13.69 9.97 9.99
C GLY A 84 12.83 9.59 11.20
N GLN A 85 13.50 9.22 12.27
CA GLN A 85 12.89 8.95 13.56
C GLN A 85 12.38 10.24 14.19
N LEU A 86 11.17 10.20 14.76
CA LEU A 86 10.60 11.24 15.60
C LEU A 86 10.13 10.66 16.92
N ALA A 87 10.46 11.35 18.02
CA ALA A 87 10.03 11.02 19.35
C ALA A 87 9.72 12.28 20.17
N VAL A 88 8.83 12.16 21.13
CA VAL A 88 8.61 13.18 22.16
C VAL A 88 9.24 12.71 23.45
N VAL A 89 10.00 13.60 24.09
CA VAL A 89 10.57 13.40 25.42
C VAL A 89 9.95 14.38 26.41
N GLN A 90 9.57 13.89 27.58
CA GLN A 90 9.14 14.70 28.71
C GLN A 90 10.19 14.66 29.81
N ARG A 91 10.54 15.82 30.38
CA ARG A 91 11.47 15.93 31.51
C ARG A 91 10.87 16.70 32.67
N THR A 92 11.36 16.46 33.88
CA THR A 92 11.15 17.39 34.99
C THR A 92 11.84 18.72 34.72
N SER A 93 11.44 19.79 35.42
CA SER A 93 12.12 21.07 35.32
C SER A 93 13.61 20.96 35.70
N ALA A 94 14.41 21.88 35.17
CA ALA A 94 15.85 21.97 35.49
C ALA A 94 16.08 22.16 37.00
N SER A 95 15.17 22.85 37.70
CA SER A 95 15.21 23.04 39.15
C SER A 95 15.03 21.76 39.97
N VAL A 96 14.52 20.68 39.36
CA VAL A 96 14.29 19.37 39.99
C VAL A 96 15.15 18.28 39.33
N GLY A 97 16.20 18.68 38.59
CA GLY A 97 17.23 17.79 38.05
C GLY A 97 17.08 17.39 36.57
N GLY A 98 16.01 17.81 35.88
CA GLY A 98 15.89 17.60 34.43
C GLY A 98 15.73 16.14 33.98
N TRP A 99 15.23 15.26 34.83
CA TRP A 99 15.13 13.82 34.57
C TRP A 99 14.10 13.51 33.49
N VAL A 100 14.40 12.56 32.60
CA VAL A 100 13.42 12.03 31.64
C VAL A 100 12.35 11.25 32.40
N THR A 101 11.08 11.62 32.18
CA THR A 101 9.92 11.01 32.83
C THR A 101 9.02 10.25 31.85
N ALA A 102 9.08 10.58 30.56
CA ALA A 102 8.42 9.84 29.49
C ALA A 102 9.16 10.02 28.16
N TYR A 103 9.04 9.00 27.30
CA TYR A 103 9.58 8.99 25.95
C TYR A 103 8.68 8.13 25.05
N THR A 104 8.26 8.65 23.90
CA THR A 104 7.40 7.92 22.96
C THR A 104 7.67 8.33 21.51
N GLY A 105 7.43 7.43 20.56
CA GLY A 105 7.42 7.77 19.13
C GLY A 105 6.24 8.69 18.77
N VAL A 106 6.31 9.29 17.58
CA VAL A 106 5.27 10.18 17.03
C VAL A 106 4.49 9.49 15.92
N GLN A 107 3.16 9.53 15.97
CA GLN A 107 2.31 9.13 14.84
C GLN A 107 2.21 10.30 13.86
N THR A 108 2.66 10.10 12.62
CA THR A 108 2.91 11.19 11.66
C THR A 108 1.86 11.30 10.54
N TRP A 109 0.93 10.35 10.44
CA TRP A 109 -0.05 10.28 9.35
C TRP A 109 -0.85 11.59 9.14
N PRO A 110 -1.32 12.34 10.17
CA PRO A 110 -2.09 13.56 9.92
C PRO A 110 -1.23 14.66 9.29
N VAL A 111 0.05 14.72 9.64
CA VAL A 111 0.99 15.70 9.09
C VAL A 111 1.36 15.33 7.65
N ILE A 112 1.53 14.04 7.37
CA ILE A 112 1.75 13.55 6.00
C ILE A 112 0.56 13.93 5.11
N ASP A 113 -0.67 13.71 5.55
CA ASP A 113 -1.87 14.08 4.79
C ASP A 113 -1.98 15.59 4.59
N ARG A 114 -1.66 16.38 5.62
CA ARG A 114 -1.66 17.84 5.53
C ARG A 114 -0.64 18.37 4.52
N LEU A 115 0.56 17.78 4.46
CA LEU A 115 1.63 18.25 3.59
C LEU A 115 1.45 17.80 2.14
N TRP A 116 1.06 16.54 1.93
CA TRP A 116 1.06 15.92 0.60
C TRP A 116 -0.30 15.34 0.19
N GLY A 117 -1.17 14.99 1.14
CA GLY A 117 -2.39 14.24 0.88
C GLY A 117 -3.36 14.92 -0.07
N GLN A 118 -3.56 16.24 0.03
CA GLN A 118 -4.48 16.95 -0.87
C GLN A 118 -4.03 16.89 -2.34
N VAL A 119 -2.73 17.11 -2.61
CA VAL A 119 -2.21 17.09 -3.98
C VAL A 119 -2.09 15.66 -4.49
N ALA A 120 -1.60 14.73 -3.66
CA ALA A 120 -1.42 13.33 -4.03
C ALA A 120 -2.75 12.59 -4.25
N SER A 121 -3.85 13.05 -3.64
CA SER A 121 -5.19 12.47 -3.80
C SER A 121 -5.99 13.05 -4.98
N ALA A 122 -5.46 14.04 -5.70
CA ALA A 122 -6.14 14.63 -6.85
C ALA A 122 -6.45 13.56 -7.91
N ARG A 123 -7.73 13.43 -8.27
CA ARG A 123 -8.24 12.43 -9.23
C ARG A 123 -8.47 13.00 -10.63
N ASP A 124 -7.84 14.12 -10.95
CA ASP A 124 -7.88 14.78 -12.26
C ASP A 124 -6.78 14.30 -13.22
N GLY A 125 -5.99 13.30 -12.80
CA GLY A 125 -4.87 12.77 -13.57
C GLY A 125 -3.56 13.55 -13.41
N SER A 126 -3.54 14.60 -12.59
CA SER A 126 -2.33 15.40 -12.33
C SER A 126 -1.26 14.66 -11.51
N ALA A 127 -1.66 13.66 -10.72
CA ALA A 127 -0.79 12.87 -9.86
C ALA A 127 -0.95 11.34 -10.11
N PRO A 128 -0.53 10.81 -11.27
CA PRO A 128 -0.63 9.38 -11.54
C PRO A 128 0.25 8.57 -10.58
N LEU A 129 -0.22 7.37 -10.23
CA LEU A 129 0.47 6.37 -9.42
C LEU A 129 0.50 5.04 -10.16
N GLY A 130 1.51 4.23 -9.85
CA GLY A 130 1.80 2.99 -10.54
C GLY A 130 2.45 3.21 -11.91
N VAL A 131 2.23 2.27 -12.81
CA VAL A 131 2.71 2.34 -14.20
C VAL A 131 1.68 3.04 -15.09
N SER A 132 2.15 3.93 -15.97
CA SER A 132 1.32 4.57 -16.99
C SER A 132 1.97 4.53 -18.37
N PHE A 133 1.15 4.41 -19.40
CA PHE A 133 1.55 4.33 -20.80
C PHE A 133 0.95 5.50 -21.57
N SER A 134 1.69 6.02 -22.56
CA SER A 134 1.15 7.02 -23.49
C SER A 134 0.04 6.40 -24.34
N PRO A 135 -1.05 7.15 -24.63
CA PRO A 135 -2.12 6.69 -25.52
C PRO A 135 -1.65 6.33 -26.94
N SER A 136 -0.51 6.87 -27.38
CA SER A 136 0.02 6.70 -28.75
C SER A 136 0.49 5.28 -29.08
N GLY A 137 0.49 4.35 -28.11
CA GLY A 137 1.01 2.98 -28.30
C GLY A 137 2.54 2.93 -28.40
N ASP A 138 3.13 1.78 -28.03
CA ASP A 138 4.58 1.46 -28.06
C ASP A 138 5.54 2.37 -27.27
N ALA A 139 5.02 3.36 -26.55
CA ALA A 139 5.83 4.22 -25.70
C ALA A 139 6.37 3.48 -24.48
N ALA A 140 7.59 3.85 -24.06
CA ALA A 140 8.12 3.43 -22.78
C ALA A 140 7.21 3.92 -21.63
N PRO A 141 6.96 3.07 -20.61
CA PRO A 141 6.12 3.44 -19.48
C PRO A 141 6.76 4.51 -18.60
N SER A 142 5.94 5.28 -17.88
CA SER A 142 6.41 6.03 -16.72
C SER A 142 5.91 5.38 -15.42
N PHE A 143 6.64 5.59 -14.33
CA PHE A 143 6.36 4.96 -13.04
C PHE A 143 6.32 6.02 -11.95
N ALA A 144 5.35 5.90 -11.03
CA ALA A 144 5.26 6.76 -9.88
C ALA A 144 4.83 6.01 -8.60
N LEU A 145 5.53 6.27 -7.50
CA LEU A 145 5.24 5.71 -6.17
C LEU A 145 5.05 6.84 -5.17
N TRP A 146 3.97 6.83 -4.39
CA TRP A 146 3.82 7.77 -3.28
C TRP A 146 4.57 7.24 -2.05
N ALA A 147 5.66 7.92 -1.69
CA ALA A 147 6.51 7.53 -0.56
C ALA A 147 7.15 8.79 0.06
N PRO A 148 6.35 9.70 0.65
CA PRO A 148 6.80 11.03 1.04
C PRO A 148 7.89 11.02 2.12
N THR A 149 7.92 9.98 2.95
CA THR A 149 8.89 9.78 4.05
C THR A 149 10.13 9.00 3.62
N ALA A 150 10.17 8.46 2.41
CA ALA A 150 11.36 7.78 1.91
C ALA A 150 12.52 8.77 1.77
N VAL A 151 13.73 8.29 2.04
CA VAL A 151 14.97 9.05 1.82
C VAL A 151 15.57 8.79 0.44
N HIS A 152 15.28 7.63 -0.16
CA HIS A 152 15.74 7.24 -1.49
C HIS A 152 14.77 6.23 -2.11
N VAL A 153 14.54 6.33 -3.43
CA VAL A 153 13.72 5.38 -4.18
C VAL A 153 14.36 5.10 -5.54
N ASP A 154 14.58 3.81 -5.84
CA ASP A 154 14.95 3.33 -7.17
C ASP A 154 13.86 2.42 -7.74
N LEU A 155 13.68 2.47 -9.05
CA LEU A 155 12.94 1.47 -9.82
C LEU A 155 13.91 0.38 -10.29
N LEU A 156 13.61 -0.87 -9.96
CA LEU A 156 14.34 -2.05 -10.42
C LEU A 156 13.52 -2.76 -11.50
N THR A 157 14.08 -2.96 -12.68
CA THR A 157 13.36 -3.56 -13.82
C THR A 157 14.10 -4.75 -14.41
N TRP A 158 13.34 -5.76 -14.83
CA TRP A 158 13.83 -6.91 -15.59
C TRP A 158 13.08 -6.99 -16.92
N PRO A 159 13.79 -7.18 -18.05
CA PRO A 159 13.18 -7.22 -19.36
C PRO A 159 12.29 -8.46 -19.52
N ALA A 160 11.26 -8.33 -20.36
CA ALA A 160 10.44 -9.44 -20.81
C ALA A 160 10.38 -9.49 -22.34
N PRO A 161 10.37 -10.69 -22.95
CA PRO A 161 10.34 -10.85 -24.41
C PRO A 161 8.97 -10.56 -25.03
N VAL A 162 7.91 -10.47 -24.24
CA VAL A 162 6.53 -10.25 -24.70
C VAL A 162 5.89 -9.10 -23.94
N ARG A 163 5.10 -8.29 -24.64
CA ARG A 163 4.47 -7.08 -24.09
C ARG A 163 3.46 -7.34 -22.97
N THR A 164 2.85 -8.52 -22.96
CA THR A 164 1.91 -8.93 -21.89
C THR A 164 2.64 -9.22 -20.58
N GLY A 165 3.95 -9.45 -20.61
CA GLY A 165 4.73 -9.87 -19.44
C GLY A 165 4.40 -11.27 -18.94
N SER A 166 3.61 -12.05 -19.70
CA SER A 166 3.21 -13.42 -19.36
C SER A 166 4.35 -14.41 -19.58
N VAL A 167 5.40 -14.24 -18.78
CA VAL A 167 6.63 -15.05 -18.80
C VAL A 167 7.02 -15.45 -17.38
N PRO A 168 7.83 -16.51 -17.21
CA PRO A 168 8.40 -16.85 -15.91
C PRO A 168 9.19 -15.68 -15.29
N LEU A 169 9.46 -15.79 -13.99
CA LEU A 169 10.30 -14.82 -13.28
C LEU A 169 11.64 -14.64 -14.00
N ALA A 170 11.94 -13.40 -14.39
CA ALA A 170 13.14 -13.09 -15.16
C ALA A 170 14.41 -13.27 -14.29
N ALA A 171 15.43 -13.89 -14.86
CA ALA A 171 16.73 -14.09 -14.23
C ALA A 171 17.66 -12.88 -14.43
N GLY A 172 18.76 -12.84 -13.66
CA GLY A 172 19.79 -11.80 -13.76
C GLY A 172 19.52 -10.57 -12.89
N ASP A 173 20.46 -9.62 -12.96
CA ASP A 173 20.40 -8.38 -12.21
C ASP A 173 19.42 -7.38 -12.85
N PRO A 174 18.72 -6.56 -12.05
CA PRO A 174 17.84 -5.54 -12.59
C PRO A 174 18.60 -4.38 -13.22
N VAL A 175 17.97 -3.72 -14.18
CA VAL A 175 18.29 -2.34 -14.52
C VAL A 175 17.71 -1.44 -13.44
N ARG A 176 18.58 -0.65 -12.80
CA ARG A 176 18.24 0.27 -11.71
C ARG A 176 18.12 1.70 -12.25
N LEU A 177 17.00 2.35 -11.93
CA LEU A 177 16.72 3.73 -12.32
C LEU A 177 16.35 4.55 -11.09
N GLU A 178 17.16 5.56 -10.78
CA GLU A 178 16.88 6.49 -9.70
C GLU A 178 15.61 7.30 -9.99
N ALA A 179 14.68 7.28 -9.04
CA ALA A 179 13.44 8.03 -9.11
C ALA A 179 13.64 9.46 -8.58
N ARG A 180 12.95 10.42 -9.20
CA ARG A 180 12.99 11.82 -8.78
C ARG A 180 11.85 12.10 -7.81
N ARG A 181 12.15 12.69 -6.65
CA ARG A 181 11.13 13.18 -5.72
C ARG A 181 10.37 14.37 -6.31
N CYS A 182 9.05 14.33 -6.20
CA CYS A 182 8.11 15.37 -6.60
C CYS A 182 7.61 16.15 -5.37
N GLN A 183 7.06 17.35 -5.60
CA GLN A 183 6.56 18.22 -4.52
C GLN A 183 5.36 17.63 -3.76
N ASP A 184 4.60 16.75 -4.42
CA ASP A 184 3.45 16.03 -3.88
C ASP A 184 3.81 14.75 -3.10
N GLY A 185 5.10 14.51 -2.85
CA GLY A 185 5.59 13.34 -2.13
C GLY A 185 5.70 12.07 -2.96
N ARG A 186 5.39 12.12 -4.27
CA ARG A 186 5.64 11.00 -5.19
C ARG A 186 7.12 10.93 -5.59
N TRP A 187 7.54 9.74 -5.97
CA TRP A 187 8.82 9.44 -6.61
C TRP A 187 8.54 8.95 -8.02
N GLU A 188 9.19 9.55 -9.01
CA GLU A 188 8.87 9.35 -10.43
C GLU A 188 10.08 8.91 -11.26
N VAL A 189 9.88 7.92 -12.12
CA VAL A 189 10.76 7.61 -13.26
C VAL A 189 10.00 7.90 -14.54
N THR A 190 10.46 8.89 -15.30
CA THR A 190 9.77 9.37 -16.51
C THR A 190 9.89 8.39 -17.67
N SER A 191 8.94 8.46 -18.61
CA SER A 191 8.94 7.67 -19.85
C SER A 191 10.22 7.87 -20.68
N ARG A 192 10.84 9.05 -20.60
CA ARG A 192 12.14 9.30 -21.24
C ARG A 192 13.26 8.45 -20.63
N ARG A 193 13.36 8.42 -19.31
CA ARG A 193 14.41 7.68 -18.58
C ARG A 193 14.25 6.17 -18.79
N THR A 194 13.02 5.68 -18.76
CA THR A 194 12.70 4.28 -19.06
C THR A 194 12.96 3.93 -20.53
N ALA A 195 12.68 4.86 -21.46
CA ALA A 195 13.01 4.67 -22.88
C ALA A 195 14.51 4.49 -23.10
N GLU A 196 15.33 5.38 -22.53
CA GLU A 196 16.80 5.36 -22.55
C GLU A 196 17.35 4.06 -21.95
N ALA A 197 16.70 3.53 -20.92
CA ALA A 197 17.05 2.29 -20.24
C ALA A 197 16.49 1.01 -20.90
N GLY A 198 15.76 1.13 -22.00
CA GLY A 198 15.17 -0.02 -22.70
C GLY A 198 13.97 -0.67 -22.00
N VAL A 199 13.37 -0.01 -21.00
CA VAL A 199 12.18 -0.52 -20.29
C VAL A 199 10.95 -0.37 -21.17
N ARG A 200 10.13 -1.43 -21.26
CA ARG A 200 8.95 -1.53 -22.13
C ARG A 200 7.79 -2.24 -21.40
N ALA A 201 6.61 -2.26 -22.03
CA ALA A 201 5.51 -3.09 -21.57
C ALA A 201 5.95 -4.56 -21.41
N GLY A 202 5.46 -5.21 -20.37
CA GLY A 202 5.78 -6.59 -20.00
C GLY A 202 6.96 -6.74 -19.05
N CYS A 203 7.81 -5.71 -18.89
CA CYS A 203 8.93 -5.77 -17.93
C CYS A 203 8.42 -6.04 -16.50
N GLN A 204 9.14 -6.88 -15.78
CA GLN A 204 8.89 -7.11 -14.35
C GLN A 204 9.60 -6.02 -13.55
N TYR A 205 9.05 -5.59 -12.42
CA TYR A 205 9.66 -4.53 -11.63
C TYR A 205 9.35 -4.61 -10.13
N LEU A 206 10.24 -3.97 -9.35
CA LEU A 206 10.09 -3.69 -7.93
C LEU A 206 10.52 -2.25 -7.66
N TRP A 207 10.01 -1.68 -6.58
CA TRP A 207 10.56 -0.47 -5.99
C TRP A 207 11.56 -0.85 -4.91
N GLU A 208 12.77 -0.29 -4.98
CA GLU A 208 13.69 -0.28 -3.85
C GLU A 208 13.49 1.02 -3.07
N VAL A 209 12.99 0.92 -1.85
CA VAL A 209 12.59 2.06 -1.02
C VAL A 209 13.43 2.08 0.24
N ARG A 210 14.26 3.11 0.39
CA ARG A 210 14.98 3.37 1.63
C ARG A 210 14.17 4.33 2.50
N VAL A 211 13.75 3.88 3.68
CA VAL A 211 12.81 4.62 4.54
C VAL A 211 13.01 4.26 6.01
N TYR A 212 12.73 5.20 6.92
CA TYR A 212 12.67 4.90 8.35
C TYR A 212 11.46 4.01 8.68
N VAL A 213 11.70 2.89 9.36
CA VAL A 213 10.68 1.93 9.77
C VAL A 213 10.50 2.01 11.30
N PRO A 214 9.39 2.58 11.81
CA PRO A 214 9.18 2.75 13.24
C PRO A 214 9.23 1.44 14.05
N ALA A 215 8.78 0.32 13.46
CA ALA A 215 8.75 -0.98 14.12
C ALA A 215 10.16 -1.55 14.43
N THR A 216 11.16 -1.19 13.63
CA THR A 216 12.55 -1.65 13.81
C THR A 216 13.47 -0.55 14.32
N GLY A 217 13.01 0.71 14.29
CA GLY A 217 13.76 1.88 14.72
C GLY A 217 14.90 2.25 13.78
N LYS A 218 14.91 1.76 12.54
CA LYS A 218 16.03 1.90 11.60
C LYS A 218 15.58 2.43 10.25
N VAL A 219 16.52 3.03 9.51
CA VAL A 219 16.35 3.27 8.08
C VAL A 219 16.66 1.98 7.33
N GLU A 220 15.66 1.40 6.68
CA GLU A 220 15.75 0.12 5.99
C GLU A 220 15.59 0.27 4.48
N THR A 221 16.23 -0.62 3.74
CA THR A 221 16.04 -0.77 2.29
C THR A 221 15.05 -1.90 2.04
N ASN A 222 13.87 -1.56 1.54
CA ASN A 222 12.79 -2.49 1.25
C ASN A 222 12.66 -2.72 -0.25
N PHE A 223 12.41 -3.96 -0.67
CA PHE A 223 12.08 -4.31 -2.04
C PHE A 223 10.60 -4.66 -2.09
N VAL A 224 9.80 -3.79 -2.71
CA VAL A 224 8.34 -3.89 -2.65
C VAL A 224 7.74 -3.94 -4.05
N THR A 225 6.66 -4.72 -4.18
CA THR A 225 5.77 -4.60 -5.32
C THR A 225 5.05 -3.26 -5.30
N ASP A 226 4.51 -2.88 -6.44
CA ASP A 226 3.79 -1.63 -6.59
C ASP A 226 2.38 -1.78 -5.98
N PRO A 227 1.95 -0.92 -5.04
CA PRO A 227 0.59 -0.94 -4.52
C PRO A 227 -0.48 -0.74 -5.62
N TYR A 228 -0.08 -0.18 -6.76
CA TYR A 228 -0.92 0.04 -7.95
C TYR A 228 -0.64 -1.01 -9.05
N SER A 229 -0.06 -2.16 -8.70
CA SER A 229 0.17 -3.26 -9.63
C SER A 229 -1.13 -3.70 -10.31
N ARG A 230 -1.08 -3.83 -11.64
CA ARG A 230 -2.19 -4.35 -12.47
C ARG A 230 -1.95 -5.78 -12.95
N ALA A 231 -0.71 -6.24 -12.85
CA ALA A 231 -0.30 -7.60 -13.12
C ALA A 231 0.92 -7.93 -12.26
N LEU A 232 1.08 -9.21 -11.95
CA LEU A 232 2.10 -9.73 -11.04
C LEU A 232 2.70 -10.99 -11.66
N THR A 233 3.94 -11.28 -11.24
CA THR A 233 4.56 -12.59 -11.47
C THR A 233 4.05 -13.60 -10.44
N VAL A 234 4.24 -14.90 -10.70
CA VAL A 234 3.80 -15.99 -9.83
C VAL A 234 4.21 -15.76 -8.35
N ASP A 235 3.25 -15.94 -7.45
CA ASP A 235 3.32 -15.65 -6.00
C ASP A 235 3.63 -14.19 -5.69
N SER A 236 3.19 -13.26 -6.54
CA SER A 236 3.31 -11.81 -6.36
C SER A 236 4.74 -11.32 -6.12
N ARG A 237 5.74 -12.04 -6.66
CA ARG A 237 7.16 -11.76 -6.37
C ARG A 237 7.68 -10.45 -6.97
N ARG A 238 7.05 -10.00 -8.05
CA ARG A 238 7.35 -8.77 -8.80
C ARG A 238 6.08 -8.27 -9.47
N SER A 239 5.98 -6.95 -9.56
CA SER A 239 5.00 -6.25 -10.38
C SER A 239 5.33 -6.43 -11.86
N VAL A 240 4.34 -6.32 -12.75
CA VAL A 240 4.53 -6.36 -14.20
C VAL A 240 3.98 -5.08 -14.81
N ALA A 241 4.81 -4.41 -15.62
CA ALA A 241 4.45 -3.20 -16.35
C ALA A 241 3.51 -3.53 -17.51
N VAL A 242 2.23 -3.75 -17.22
CA VAL A 242 1.23 -4.16 -18.21
C VAL A 242 0.42 -2.99 -18.75
N ASP A 243 0.32 -2.89 -20.08
CA ASP A 243 -0.54 -1.93 -20.76
C ASP A 243 -1.91 -2.59 -21.06
N LEU A 244 -2.92 -2.27 -20.24
CA LEU A 244 -4.30 -2.77 -20.44
C LEU A 244 -4.97 -2.24 -21.72
N GLY A 245 -4.32 -1.31 -22.43
CA GLY A 245 -4.69 -0.92 -23.79
C GLY A 245 -4.48 -2.03 -24.81
N CYS A 246 -3.50 -2.92 -24.59
CA CYS A 246 -3.11 -4.00 -25.50
C CYS A 246 -4.31 -4.88 -25.89
N LYS A 247 -4.45 -5.15 -27.20
CA LYS A 247 -5.50 -6.01 -27.76
C LYS A 247 -5.32 -7.46 -27.32
N GLU A 248 -4.07 -7.90 -27.14
CA GLU A 248 -3.69 -9.25 -26.76
C GLU A 248 -4.20 -9.65 -25.37
N LEU A 249 -4.55 -8.67 -24.53
CA LEU A 249 -5.10 -8.88 -23.18
C LEU A 249 -6.63 -8.91 -23.16
N LYS A 250 -7.29 -8.70 -24.31
CA LYS A 250 -8.74 -8.57 -24.42
C LYS A 250 -9.29 -9.75 -25.22
N PRO A 251 -10.26 -10.51 -24.68
CA PRO A 251 -10.98 -11.48 -25.50
C PRO A 251 -11.72 -10.77 -26.64
N SER A 252 -12.03 -11.48 -27.72
CA SER A 252 -12.71 -10.90 -28.90
C SER A 252 -14.01 -10.19 -28.52
N ALA A 253 -14.77 -10.75 -27.57
CA ALA A 253 -16.04 -10.20 -27.10
C ALA A 253 -15.92 -9.03 -26.10
N TRP A 254 -14.70 -8.59 -25.73
CA TRP A 254 -14.49 -7.56 -24.69
C TRP A 254 -15.20 -6.23 -24.99
N CYS A 255 -15.21 -5.82 -26.25
CA CYS A 255 -15.85 -4.56 -26.67
C CYS A 255 -17.32 -4.71 -27.05
N GLU A 256 -17.82 -5.94 -27.18
CA GLU A 256 -19.15 -6.24 -27.76
C GLU A 256 -20.16 -6.70 -26.70
N ASN A 257 -19.70 -7.24 -25.57
CA ASN A 257 -20.57 -7.67 -24.48
C ASN A 257 -20.90 -6.51 -23.54
N LEU A 258 -22.09 -5.92 -23.72
CA LEU A 258 -22.66 -5.00 -22.74
C LEU A 258 -23.12 -5.78 -21.51
N ASN A 259 -22.86 -5.22 -20.32
CA ASN A 259 -23.33 -5.80 -19.07
C ASN A 259 -24.87 -5.81 -19.04
N PRO A 260 -25.50 -6.90 -18.54
CA PRO A 260 -26.92 -6.88 -18.22
C PRO A 260 -27.24 -5.69 -17.30
N THR A 261 -28.32 -4.96 -17.59
CA THR A 261 -28.72 -3.81 -16.78
C THR A 261 -29.73 -4.25 -15.72
N VAL A 262 -29.40 -4.08 -14.45
CA VAL A 262 -30.36 -4.23 -13.35
C VAL A 262 -31.12 -2.90 -13.21
N ALA A 263 -32.43 -2.90 -13.48
CA ALA A 263 -33.21 -1.68 -13.59
C ALA A 263 -33.35 -0.90 -12.27
N VAL A 264 -33.38 -1.60 -11.13
CA VAL A 264 -33.46 -1.00 -9.79
C VAL A 264 -32.72 -1.89 -8.79
N ASP A 265 -31.96 -1.28 -7.87
CA ASP A 265 -31.14 -2.02 -6.90
C ASP A 265 -31.96 -2.96 -6.01
N ALA A 266 -33.22 -2.61 -5.69
CA ALA A 266 -34.12 -3.45 -4.90
C ALA A 266 -34.54 -4.77 -5.58
N ALA A 267 -34.38 -4.87 -6.91
CA ALA A 267 -34.67 -6.09 -7.66
C ALA A 267 -33.46 -7.04 -7.76
N ARG A 268 -32.28 -6.61 -7.30
CA ARG A 268 -31.03 -7.37 -7.45
C ARG A 268 -31.11 -8.69 -6.68
N ALA A 269 -30.91 -9.78 -7.39
CA ALA A 269 -30.87 -11.12 -6.82
C ALA A 269 -29.45 -11.67 -6.96
N ILE A 270 -28.76 -11.78 -5.82
CA ILE A 270 -27.32 -12.07 -5.77
C ILE A 270 -27.09 -13.54 -5.43
N TYR A 271 -26.27 -14.21 -6.23
CA TYR A 271 -25.73 -15.53 -5.93
C TYR A 271 -24.25 -15.42 -5.57
N GLU A 272 -23.93 -15.70 -4.30
CA GLU A 272 -22.55 -15.71 -3.81
C GLU A 272 -21.85 -17.01 -4.23
N LEU A 273 -20.67 -16.90 -4.82
CA LEU A 273 -19.95 -18.03 -5.41
C LEU A 273 -18.44 -17.90 -5.19
N HIS A 274 -17.81 -18.97 -4.74
CA HIS A 274 -16.36 -19.09 -4.72
C HIS A 274 -15.84 -19.69 -6.04
N LEU A 275 -14.79 -19.09 -6.62
CA LEU A 275 -14.24 -19.50 -7.91
C LEU A 275 -13.80 -20.96 -7.95
N ARG A 276 -13.13 -21.43 -6.89
CA ARG A 276 -12.71 -22.83 -6.81
C ARG A 276 -13.91 -23.77 -6.71
N ASP A 277 -14.89 -23.40 -5.89
CA ASP A 277 -16.01 -24.28 -5.51
C ASP A 277 -16.93 -24.52 -6.70
N PHE A 278 -17.03 -23.52 -7.60
CA PHE A 278 -17.77 -23.60 -8.85
C PHE A 278 -17.45 -24.86 -9.67
N SER A 279 -16.18 -25.28 -9.73
CA SER A 279 -15.75 -26.31 -10.68
C SER A 279 -14.78 -27.36 -10.14
N ALA A 280 -14.26 -27.22 -8.91
CA ALA A 280 -13.26 -28.15 -8.36
C ALA A 280 -13.73 -29.61 -8.36
N ALA A 281 -15.02 -29.85 -8.13
CA ALA A 281 -15.63 -31.18 -8.10
C ALA A 281 -16.48 -31.51 -9.34
N ASP A 282 -16.60 -30.61 -10.32
CA ASP A 282 -17.42 -30.83 -11.51
C ASP A 282 -16.67 -31.73 -12.51
N PRO A 283 -17.08 -33.00 -12.71
CA PRO A 283 -16.39 -33.91 -13.62
C PRO A 283 -16.57 -33.52 -15.09
N THR A 284 -17.56 -32.67 -15.41
CA THR A 284 -17.83 -32.19 -16.78
C THR A 284 -16.87 -31.06 -17.20
N VAL A 285 -16.13 -30.48 -16.26
CA VAL A 285 -15.03 -29.54 -16.54
C VAL A 285 -13.73 -30.34 -16.71
N PRO A 286 -12.91 -30.06 -17.75
CA PRO A 286 -11.59 -30.67 -17.90
C PRO A 286 -10.72 -30.49 -16.64
N PRO A 287 -9.99 -31.53 -16.17
CA PRO A 287 -9.26 -31.48 -14.91
C PRO A 287 -8.32 -30.28 -14.73
N GLU A 288 -7.67 -29.85 -15.81
CA GLU A 288 -6.75 -28.72 -15.84
C GLU A 288 -7.44 -27.36 -15.64
N LEU A 289 -8.71 -27.22 -16.01
CA LEU A 289 -9.50 -26.00 -15.90
C LEU A 289 -10.26 -25.91 -14.57
N ARG A 290 -10.34 -27.00 -13.80
CA ARG A 290 -11.07 -27.01 -12.52
C ARG A 290 -10.44 -26.01 -11.55
N GLY A 291 -11.30 -25.20 -10.94
CA GLY A 291 -10.96 -24.13 -10.03
C GLY A 291 -10.16 -22.98 -10.66
N THR A 292 -10.31 -22.73 -11.97
CA THR A 292 -9.76 -21.53 -12.65
C THR A 292 -10.88 -20.65 -13.19
N TYR A 293 -10.53 -19.43 -13.60
CA TYR A 293 -11.43 -18.55 -14.35
C TYR A 293 -11.92 -19.18 -15.66
N GLU A 294 -11.10 -20.01 -16.32
CA GLU A 294 -11.46 -20.66 -17.60
C GLU A 294 -12.58 -21.68 -17.44
N ALA A 295 -12.87 -22.20 -16.24
CA ALA A 295 -14.01 -23.09 -16.02
C ALA A 295 -15.35 -22.45 -16.40
N PHE A 296 -15.47 -21.12 -16.32
CA PHE A 296 -16.69 -20.38 -16.69
C PHE A 296 -16.92 -20.30 -18.21
N THR A 297 -15.93 -20.65 -19.03
CA THR A 297 -16.04 -20.60 -20.50
C THR A 297 -16.50 -21.94 -21.11
N ILE A 298 -16.54 -23.00 -20.29
CA ILE A 298 -16.88 -24.36 -20.74
C ILE A 298 -18.38 -24.62 -20.54
N ASP A 299 -19.01 -25.33 -21.48
CA ASP A 299 -20.35 -25.86 -21.27
C ASP A 299 -20.28 -27.07 -20.31
N SER A 300 -20.58 -26.82 -19.04
CA SER A 300 -20.43 -27.76 -17.93
C SER A 300 -21.75 -27.88 -17.15
N ALA A 301 -21.80 -28.75 -16.15
CA ALA A 301 -22.90 -28.78 -15.21
C ALA A 301 -23.00 -27.43 -14.46
N GLY A 302 -21.86 -26.87 -14.03
CA GLY A 302 -21.81 -25.56 -13.38
C GLY A 302 -22.36 -24.42 -14.25
N THR A 303 -21.91 -24.27 -15.50
CA THR A 303 -22.38 -23.17 -16.35
C THR A 303 -23.84 -23.34 -16.79
N ARG A 304 -24.31 -24.58 -17.01
CA ARG A 304 -25.74 -24.83 -17.24
C ARG A 304 -26.59 -24.45 -16.03
N HIS A 305 -26.15 -24.78 -14.82
CA HIS A 305 -26.84 -24.39 -13.60
C HIS A 305 -26.89 -22.86 -13.43
N LEU A 306 -25.81 -22.14 -13.72
CA LEU A 306 -25.83 -20.67 -13.71
C LEU A 306 -26.83 -20.09 -14.73
N ARG A 307 -27.00 -20.72 -15.90
CA ARG A 307 -28.04 -20.33 -16.88
C ARG A 307 -29.45 -20.58 -16.35
N GLU A 308 -29.67 -21.69 -15.64
CA GLU A 308 -30.96 -21.98 -14.99
C GLU A 308 -31.28 -20.94 -13.90
N LEU A 309 -30.30 -20.60 -13.05
CA LEU A 309 -30.45 -19.54 -12.05
C LEU A 309 -30.75 -18.19 -12.69
N ALA A 310 -30.06 -17.86 -13.78
CA ALA A 310 -30.32 -16.63 -14.53
C ALA A 310 -31.74 -16.61 -15.12
N GLN A 311 -32.22 -17.73 -15.67
CA GLN A 311 -33.59 -17.87 -16.15
C GLN A 311 -34.63 -17.77 -15.03
N ALA A 312 -34.28 -18.20 -13.81
CA ALA A 312 -35.12 -18.07 -12.63
C ALA A 312 -35.12 -16.67 -12.01
N GLY A 313 -34.27 -15.76 -12.50
CA GLY A 313 -34.23 -14.35 -12.09
C GLY A 313 -33.03 -13.93 -11.25
N ILE A 314 -32.03 -14.80 -11.04
CA ILE A 314 -30.73 -14.37 -10.51
C ILE A 314 -30.04 -13.50 -11.55
N ASP A 315 -29.65 -12.27 -11.18
CA ASP A 315 -29.06 -11.32 -12.12
C ASP A 315 -27.60 -10.98 -11.81
N THR A 316 -27.13 -11.33 -10.62
CA THR A 316 -25.82 -10.93 -10.12
C THR A 316 -25.09 -12.12 -9.50
N VAL A 317 -23.86 -12.36 -9.92
CA VAL A 317 -22.94 -13.26 -9.22
C VAL A 317 -21.98 -12.43 -8.39
N HIS A 318 -21.93 -12.70 -7.08
CA HIS A 318 -20.93 -12.14 -6.19
C HIS A 318 -19.80 -13.16 -6.03
N LEU A 319 -18.67 -12.90 -6.67
CA LEU A 319 -17.49 -13.73 -6.51
C LEU A 319 -16.78 -13.39 -5.20
N LEU A 320 -16.48 -14.42 -4.39
CA LEU A 320 -15.51 -14.32 -3.29
C LEU A 320 -14.14 -13.85 -3.80
N PRO A 321 -13.19 -13.45 -2.93
CA PRO A 321 -11.98 -12.73 -3.34
C PRO A 321 -11.26 -13.27 -4.59
N VAL A 322 -11.25 -12.44 -5.65
CA VAL A 322 -10.59 -12.69 -6.95
C VAL A 322 -9.48 -11.67 -7.26
N PHE A 323 -9.16 -10.79 -6.31
CA PHE A 323 -7.93 -10.00 -6.34
C PHE A 323 -6.75 -10.85 -5.81
N ASP A 324 -5.51 -10.35 -5.93
CA ASP A 324 -4.33 -11.06 -5.42
C ASP A 324 -4.37 -11.21 -3.88
N PHE A 325 -4.20 -12.43 -3.36
CA PHE A 325 -4.20 -12.74 -1.93
C PHE A 325 -3.11 -13.75 -1.56
N SER A 326 -2.60 -13.66 -0.34
CA SER A 326 -1.32 -14.28 0.04
C SER A 326 -1.37 -15.74 0.53
N THR A 327 -2.56 -16.31 0.73
CA THR A 327 -2.73 -17.57 1.47
C THR A 327 -2.72 -18.83 0.60
N VAL A 328 -2.63 -18.69 -0.73
CA VAL A 328 -2.61 -19.83 -1.66
C VAL A 328 -1.39 -19.71 -2.58
N PRO A 329 -0.48 -20.70 -2.63
CA PRO A 329 0.60 -20.72 -3.62
C PRO A 329 0.02 -20.75 -5.03
N GLU A 330 0.47 -19.84 -5.90
CA GLU A 330 -0.01 -19.75 -7.29
C GLU A 330 0.61 -20.84 -8.18
N ASP A 331 1.84 -21.27 -7.88
CA ASP A 331 2.42 -22.45 -8.53
C ASP A 331 1.68 -23.71 -8.07
N ARG A 332 0.85 -24.26 -8.97
CA ARG A 332 0.06 -25.48 -8.74
C ARG A 332 0.89 -26.66 -8.24
N ARG A 333 2.17 -26.76 -8.59
CA ARG A 333 3.06 -27.84 -8.13
C ARG A 333 3.36 -27.77 -6.63
N ARG A 334 3.13 -26.61 -6.01
CA ARG A 334 3.31 -26.37 -4.57
C ARG A 334 2.02 -26.49 -3.78
N GLN A 335 0.88 -26.60 -4.45
CA GLN A 335 -0.42 -26.77 -3.81
C GLN A 335 -0.56 -28.21 -3.29
N ARG A 336 -1.20 -28.36 -2.12
CA ARG A 336 -1.52 -29.67 -1.54
C ARG A 336 -2.95 -30.05 -1.92
N VAL A 337 -3.16 -31.31 -2.29
CA VAL A 337 -4.49 -31.87 -2.45
C VAL A 337 -4.94 -32.44 -1.11
N PRO A 338 -6.03 -31.94 -0.50
CA PRO A 338 -6.51 -32.48 0.75
C PRO A 338 -6.98 -33.93 0.55
N GLN A 339 -6.49 -34.83 1.39
CA GLN A 339 -7.08 -36.16 1.53
C GLN A 339 -8.25 -36.05 2.51
N VAL A 340 -9.47 -36.00 1.97
CA VAL A 340 -10.68 -35.98 2.79
C VAL A 340 -11.09 -37.43 3.06
N PRO A 341 -11.13 -37.89 4.33
CA PRO A 341 -11.60 -39.23 4.65
C PRO A 341 -13.01 -39.50 4.11
N GLU A 342 -13.26 -40.76 3.75
CA GLU A 342 -14.56 -41.17 3.25
C GLU A 342 -15.64 -40.95 4.31
N GLY A 343 -16.74 -40.29 3.94
CA GLY A 343 -17.83 -39.96 4.85
C GLY A 343 -17.58 -38.77 5.78
N THR A 344 -16.53 -37.96 5.58
CA THR A 344 -16.31 -36.69 6.31
C THR A 344 -16.37 -35.46 5.40
N SER A 345 -16.91 -35.60 4.19
CA SER A 345 -17.15 -34.44 3.32
C SER A 345 -18.25 -33.54 3.88
N ALA A 346 -18.32 -32.29 3.41
CA ALA A 346 -19.41 -31.35 3.76
C ALA A 346 -20.81 -31.89 3.40
N ALA A 347 -20.91 -32.84 2.46
CA ALA A 347 -22.16 -33.51 2.10
C ALA A 347 -22.47 -34.74 2.99
N SER A 348 -21.61 -35.06 3.96
CA SER A 348 -21.84 -36.19 4.87
C SER A 348 -23.03 -35.93 5.79
N ARG A 349 -23.86 -36.96 5.97
CA ARG A 349 -24.95 -36.96 6.95
C ARG A 349 -24.50 -37.33 8.37
N ARG A 350 -23.20 -37.65 8.56
CA ARG A 350 -22.66 -37.91 9.90
C ARG A 350 -22.44 -36.57 10.63
N PRO A 351 -22.67 -36.52 11.96
CA PRO A 351 -22.31 -35.35 12.75
C PRO A 351 -20.83 -35.04 12.55
N GLN A 352 -20.51 -33.81 12.13
CA GLN A 352 -19.14 -33.32 12.11
C GLN A 352 -18.80 -32.85 13.53
N ALA A 353 -17.71 -33.37 14.09
CA ALA A 353 -17.26 -33.09 15.46
C ALA A 353 -16.37 -31.87 15.54
#